data_AF-A0A1N7J6W2-F1
#
_entry.id   AF-A0A1N7J6W2-F1
#
_cell.length_a   1.000
_cell.length_b   1.000
_cell.length_c   1.000
_cell.angle_alpha   90.00
_cell.angle_beta   90.00
_cell.angle_gamma   90.00
#
_symmetry.space_group_name_H-M   'P 1'
#
loop_
_entity.id
_entity.type
_entity.pdbx_description
1 polymer ?
#
loop_
_entity_poly.entity_id
_entity_poly.type
_entity_poly.pdbx_seq_one_letter_code
_entity_poly.pdbx_strand_id
1 'polypeptide(L)' 'MNDLTLTELATLLSVFNRAGLSDLDKTEQEMFERIQHAHAERLELESMDFDDCLGGACKL' A
#
# COMPACT_ATOMS: atom_id res chain seq x y z
N MET A 1 -4.28 -1.14 -16.66
CA MET A 1 -4.67 -1.98 -15.50
C MET A 1 -5.23 -1.01 -14.48
N ASN A 2 -6.44 -1.23 -13.97
CA ASN A 2 -6.96 -0.32 -12.94
C ASN A 2 -6.14 -0.57 -11.67
N ASP A 3 -5.47 0.46 -11.19
CA ASP A 3 -4.72 0.36 -9.95
C ASP A 3 -5.69 0.30 -8.76
N LEU A 4 -5.43 -0.61 -7.82
CA LEU A 4 -6.25 -0.80 -6.61
C LEU A 4 -6.08 0.37 -5.65
N THR A 5 -7.18 0.93 -5.15
CA THR A 5 -7.16 1.98 -4.12
C THR A 5 -6.51 1.50 -2.81
N LEU A 6 -6.08 2.44 -1.94
CA LEU A 6 -5.51 2.10 -0.63
C LEU A 6 -6.47 1.24 0.21
N THR A 7 -7.77 1.56 0.21
CA THR A 7 -8.80 0.77 0.90
C THR A 7 -8.93 -0.65 0.37
N GLU A 8 -8.88 -0.84 -0.95
CA GLU A 8 -8.94 -2.16 -1.57
C GLU A 8 -7.71 -2.99 -1.21
N LEU A 9 -6.51 -2.38 -1.25
CA LEU A 9 -5.27 -3.04 -0.84
C LEU A 9 -5.31 -3.44 0.64
N ALA A 10 -5.76 -2.55 1.54
CA ALA A 10 -5.92 -2.85 2.95
C ALA A 10 -6.93 -3.99 3.20
N THR A 11 -8.01 -4.02 2.41
CA THR A 11 -9.02 -5.08 2.47
C THR A 11 -8.41 -6.43 2.08
N LEU A 12 -7.61 -6.48 1.01
CA LEU A 12 -6.92 -7.70 0.59
C LEU A 12 -5.93 -8.19 1.65
N LEU A 13 -5.11 -7.29 2.23
CA LEU A 13 -4.22 -7.65 3.34
C LEU A 13 -4.99 -8.26 4.52
N SER A 14 -6.16 -7.68 4.85
CA SER A 14 -7.03 -8.23 5.90
C SER A 14 -7.55 -9.63 5.56
N VAL A 15 -7.84 -9.93 4.29
CA VAL A 15 -8.23 -11.28 3.85
C VAL A 15 -7.10 -12.28 4.09
N PHE A 16 -5.86 -11.98 3.68
CA PHE A 16 -4.71 -12.86 3.92
C PHE A 16 -4.45 -13.09 5.41
N ASN A 17 -4.51 -12.03 6.22
CA ASN A 17 -4.35 -12.15 7.66
C ASN A 17 -5.42 -13.04 8.31
N ARG A 18 -6.67 -12.99 7.84
CA ARG A 18 -7.75 -13.88 8.32
C ARG A 18 -7.62 -15.31 7.83
N ALA A 19 -7.06 -15.52 6.63
CA ALA A 19 -6.81 -16.85 6.09
C ALA A 19 -5.72 -17.58 6.88
N GLY A 20 -4.83 -16.85 7.54
CA GLY A 20 -3.72 -17.39 8.33
C GLY A 20 -2.44 -17.47 7.50
N LEU A 21 -1.46 -16.61 7.81
CA LEU A 21 -0.24 -16.50 7.00
C LEU A 21 0.64 -17.76 6.98
N SER A 22 0.47 -18.65 7.97
CA SER A 22 1.17 -19.94 8.04
C SER A 22 0.66 -20.97 7.05
N ASP A 23 -0.56 -20.78 6.55
CA ASP A 23 -1.27 -21.75 5.73
C ASP A 23 -1.21 -21.38 4.24
N LEU A 24 -0.51 -20.28 3.92
CA LEU A 24 -0.30 -19.82 2.55
C LEU A 24 0.70 -20.71 1.83
N ASP A 25 0.37 -21.07 0.59
CA ASP A 25 1.35 -21.65 -0.30
C ASP A 25 2.35 -20.58 -0.82
N LYS A 26 3.36 -21.02 -1.56
CA LYS A 26 4.39 -20.11 -2.09
C LYS A 26 3.81 -18.99 -2.95
N THR A 27 2.81 -19.29 -3.79
CA THR A 27 2.18 -18.33 -4.71
C THR A 27 1.38 -17.30 -3.93
N GLU A 28 0.65 -17.75 -2.91
CA GLU A 28 -0.14 -16.90 -2.04
C GLU A 28 0.75 -15.99 -1.17
N GLN A 29 1.89 -16.51 -0.69
CA GLN A 29 2.89 -15.74 0.04
C GLN A 29 3.50 -14.63 -0.86
N GLU A 30 3.91 -14.98 -2.08
CA GLU A 30 4.43 -14.00 -3.05
C GLU A 30 3.38 -12.93 -3.40
N MET A 31 2.10 -13.32 -3.51
CA MET A 31 1.01 -12.37 -3.74
C MET A 31 0.83 -11.43 -2.53
N PHE A 32 0.85 -11.98 -1.32
CA PHE A 32 0.73 -11.19 -0.08
C PHE A 32 1.86 -10.15 0.04
N GLU A 33 3.10 -10.54 -0.25
CA GLU A 33 4.25 -9.61 -0.26
C GLU A 33 4.08 -8.49 -1.29
N ARG A 34 3.61 -8.82 -2.49
CA ARG A 34 3.35 -7.81 -3.54
C ARG A 34 2.25 -6.83 -3.15
N ILE A 35 1.19 -7.30 -2.51
CA ILE A 35 0.09 -6.44 -2.03
C ILE A 35 0.57 -5.56 -0.88
N GLN A 36 1.39 -6.08 0.04
CA GLN A 36 1.99 -5.27 1.10
C GLN A 36 2.86 -4.14 0.54
N HIS A 37 3.69 -4.44 -0.46
CA HIS A 37 4.51 -3.44 -1.14
C HIS A 37 3.65 -2.35 -1.79
N ALA A 38 2.65 -2.75 -2.58
CA ALA A 38 1.76 -1.81 -3.26
C ALA A 38 0.96 -0.95 -2.26
N HIS A 39 0.55 -1.52 -1.12
CA HIS A 39 -0.11 -0.78 -0.06
C HIS A 39 0.81 0.27 0.55
N ALA A 40 2.07 -0.10 0.86
CA ALA A 40 3.05 0.84 1.40
C ALA A 40 3.32 1.99 0.43
N GLU A 41 3.58 1.69 -0.85
CA GLU A 41 3.81 2.72 -1.87
C GLU A 41 2.61 3.68 -1.99
N ARG A 42 1.38 3.16 -2.02
CA ARG A 42 0.19 4.01 -2.06
C ARG A 42 0.01 4.84 -0.80
N LEU A 43 0.26 4.25 0.37
CA LEU A 43 0.17 4.95 1.64
C LEU A 43 1.12 6.14 1.65
N GLU A 44 2.38 5.93 1.24
CA GLU A 44 3.38 7.00 1.13
C GLU A 44 2.94 8.10 0.15
N LEU A 45 2.39 7.75 -1.01
CA LEU A 45 1.90 8.71 -2.01
C LEU A 45 0.69 9.52 -1.49
N GLU A 46 -0.23 8.88 -0.77
CA GLU A 46 -1.42 9.52 -0.20
C GLU A 46 -1.10 10.31 1.07
N SER A 47 -0.07 9.91 1.83
CA SER A 47 0.46 10.63 2.99
C SER A 47 1.49 11.70 2.63
N MET A 48 1.84 11.83 1.34
CA MET A 48 2.69 12.92 0.86
C MET A 48 1.89 14.22 0.96
N ASP A 49 1.88 14.81 2.16
CA ASP A 49 1.28 16.11 2.40
C ASP A 49 1.90 17.13 1.44
N PHE A 50 1.06 17.77 0.62
CA PHE A 50 1.44 18.90 -0.25
C PHE A 50 2.01 20.10 0.53
N ASP A 51 2.01 20.05 1.86
CA ASP A 51 2.48 21.10 2.75
C ASP A 51 4.00 21.32 2.69
N ASP A 52 4.77 20.28 2.33
CA ASP A 52 6.23 20.42 2.09
C ASP A 52 6.57 21.19 0.81
N CYS A 53 5.59 21.44 -0.07
CA CYS A 53 5.76 22.27 -1.27
C CYS A 53 5.26 23.71 -1.09
N LEU A 54 4.44 24.00 -0.08
CA LEU A 54 3.92 25.36 0.20
C LEU A 54 4.64 26.06 1.37
N GLY A 55 5.50 25.35 2.11
CA GLY A 55 6.13 25.80 3.35
C GLY A 55 7.46 26.58 3.28
N GLY A 56 7.99 26.98 2.11
CA GLY A 56 9.02 28.06 2.10
C GLY A 56 10.21 28.03 1.14
N ALA A 57 10.25 27.21 0.09
CA ALA A 57 11.40 27.19 -0.84
C ALA A 57 11.16 27.85 -2.23
N CYS A 58 10.02 28.52 -2.45
CA CYS A 58 9.74 29.26 -3.70
C CYS A 58 9.49 30.76 -3.45
N LYS A 59 10.46 31.43 -2.82
CA LYS A 59 10.66 32.88 -2.98
C LYS A 59 11.92 33.09 -3.82
N LEU A 60 11.76 33.06 -5.13
CA LEU A 60 12.61 33.80 -6.07
C LEU A 60 12.05 35.22 -6.20
#